data_AF-A0A933QJ02-F1
#
_entry.id   AF-A0A933QJ02-F1
#
_cell.length_a   1.000
_cell.length_b   1.000
_cell.length_c   1.000
_cell.angle_alpha   90.00
_cell.angle_beta   90.00
_cell.angle_gamma   90.00
#
_symmetry.space_group_name_H-M   'P 1'
#
loop_
_entity.id
_entity.type
_entity.pdbx_description
1 polymer ?
#
loop_
_entity_poly.entity_id
_entity_poly.type
_entity_poly.pdbx_seq_one_letter_code
_entity_poly.pdbx_strand_id
1 'polypeptide(L)'
;MKSVKQTKKFIDISPHRSIMTKISQTGYSIQEALSELIDNAIDARLPNKKLTVNLDVTPDMIVINDTASGMTEEQAAKSIRLGYSEKHGQLGEFGLGLKTASSFLGRNFTLITTPFEIRTFYTKWGIRIGFKQRNM
;
A
#
# COMPACT_ATOMS: atom_id res chain seq x y z
N MET A 1 12.97 -5.85 -59.88
CA MET A 1 12.75 -6.38 -58.50
C MET A 1 12.24 -5.24 -57.63
N LYS A 2 11.02 -5.32 -57.07
CA LYS A 2 10.49 -4.28 -56.18
C LYS A 2 11.08 -4.47 -54.78
N SER A 3 11.78 -3.45 -54.29
CA SER A 3 12.32 -3.40 -52.91
C SER A 3 11.16 -3.39 -51.91
N VAL A 4 11.06 -4.44 -51.10
CA VAL A 4 10.09 -4.52 -50.00
C VAL A 4 10.58 -3.59 -48.89
N LYS A 5 9.92 -2.44 -48.73
CA LYS A 5 10.15 -1.56 -47.57
C LYS A 5 9.77 -2.32 -46.30
N GLN A 6 10.75 -2.77 -45.53
CA GLN A 6 10.52 -3.29 -44.20
C GLN A 6 9.99 -2.17 -43.30
N THR A 7 8.73 -2.30 -42.88
CA THR A 7 8.11 -1.41 -41.90
C THR A 7 8.39 -1.97 -40.51
N LYS A 8 9.20 -1.26 -39.71
CA LYS A 8 9.38 -1.60 -38.30
C LYS A 8 8.14 -1.14 -37.52
N LYS A 9 7.45 -2.08 -36.89
CA LYS A 9 6.30 -1.81 -36.02
C LYS A 9 6.76 -1.87 -34.57
N PHE A 10 6.55 -0.80 -33.82
CA PHE A 10 6.70 -0.82 -32.37
C PHE A 10 5.41 -1.35 -31.73
N ILE A 11 5.55 -2.28 -30.80
CA ILE A 11 4.44 -2.88 -30.06
C ILE A 11 4.68 -2.55 -28.58
N ASP A 12 3.68 -1.93 -27.96
CA ASP A 12 3.68 -1.71 -26.52
C ASP A 12 3.39 -3.04 -25.80
N ILE A 13 4.32 -3.44 -24.94
CA ILE A 13 4.25 -4.67 -24.11
C ILE A 13 4.16 -4.32 -22.61
N SER A 14 3.75 -3.10 -22.28
CA SER A 14 3.57 -2.65 -20.90
C SER A 14 2.68 -3.63 -20.12
N PRO A 15 3.08 -4.04 -18.90
CA PRO A 15 2.29 -4.98 -18.10
C PRO A 15 0.89 -4.43 -17.82
N HIS A 16 -0.11 -5.31 -17.92
CA HIS A 16 -1.46 -4.93 -17.55
C HIS A 16 -1.56 -4.69 -16.04
N ARG A 17 -2.27 -3.63 -15.61
CA ARG A 17 -2.43 -3.23 -14.19
C ARG A 17 -2.85 -4.35 -13.23
N SER A 18 -3.54 -5.38 -13.74
CA SER A 18 -3.96 -6.55 -12.96
C SER A 18 -2.81 -7.42 -12.45
N ILE A 19 -1.59 -7.24 -12.99
CA ILE A 19 -0.43 -8.05 -12.63
C ILE A 19 -0.12 -7.96 -11.14
N MET A 20 -0.31 -6.80 -10.52
CA MET A 20 -0.09 -6.61 -9.08
C MET A 20 -1.01 -7.49 -8.24
N THR A 21 -2.31 -7.51 -8.54
CA THR A 21 -3.26 -8.36 -7.81
C THR A 21 -2.92 -9.83 -7.99
N LYS A 22 -2.52 -10.24 -9.20
CA LYS A 22 -2.12 -11.62 -9.47
C LYS A 22 -0.86 -12.02 -8.71
N ILE A 23 0.16 -11.16 -8.69
CA ILE A 23 1.40 -11.38 -7.91
C ILE A 23 1.09 -11.42 -6.42
N SER A 24 0.24 -10.52 -5.91
CA SER A 24 -0.13 -10.52 -4.49
C SER A 24 -0.85 -11.79 -4.05
N GLN A 25 -1.63 -12.41 -4.95
CA GLN A 25 -2.36 -13.66 -4.68
C GLN A 25 -1.46 -14.90 -4.69
N THR A 26 -0.26 -14.80 -5.29
CA THR A 26 0.71 -15.89 -5.34
C THR A 26 1.84 -15.61 -4.36
N GLY A 27 1.77 -16.18 -3.16
CA GLY A 27 2.90 -16.20 -2.23
C GLY A 27 2.75 -15.42 -0.92
N TYR A 28 1.58 -14.85 -0.63
CA TYR A 28 1.25 -14.35 0.70
C TYR A 28 0.33 -15.32 1.45
N SER A 29 0.64 -15.56 2.72
CA SER A 29 -0.32 -15.93 3.75
C SER A 29 -0.97 -14.67 4.35
N ILE A 30 -2.11 -14.85 5.03
CA ILE A 30 -2.77 -13.74 5.76
C ILE A 30 -1.81 -13.16 6.80
N GLN A 31 -1.03 -14.01 7.46
CA GLN A 31 -0.06 -13.63 8.47
C GLN A 31 1.03 -12.74 7.88
N GLU A 32 1.63 -13.12 6.75
CA GLU A 32 2.67 -12.32 6.09
C GLU A 32 2.13 -10.97 5.61
N ALA A 33 0.91 -10.93 5.06
CA ALA A 33 0.31 -9.68 4.63
C ALA A 33 0.00 -8.74 5.82
N LEU A 34 -0.43 -9.28 6.96
CA LEU A 34 -0.62 -8.48 8.18
C LEU A 34 0.73 -8.00 8.75
N SER A 35 1.76 -8.85 8.74
CA SER A 35 3.10 -8.49 9.22
C SER A 35 3.67 -7.31 8.43
N GLU A 36 3.54 -7.30 7.10
CA GLU A 36 3.97 -6.17 6.26
C GLU A 36 3.33 -4.83 6.67
N LEU A 37 2.06 -4.86 7.07
CA LEU A 37 1.36 -3.65 7.52
C LEU A 37 1.80 -3.23 8.93
N ILE A 38 2.10 -4.19 9.80
CA ILE A 38 2.64 -3.93 11.14
C ILE A 38 4.07 -3.38 11.06
N ASP A 39 4.90 -3.92 10.17
CA ASP A 39 6.27 -3.47 9.94
C ASP A 39 6.31 -2.00 9.50
N ASN A 40 5.35 -1.56 8.66
CA ASN A 40 5.22 -0.14 8.32
C ASN A 40 4.98 0.75 9.56
N ALA A 41 4.22 0.27 10.55
CA ALA A 41 3.99 1.01 11.80
C ALA A 41 5.24 1.02 12.71
N ILE A 42 6.01 -0.07 12.71
CA ILE A 42 7.29 -0.18 13.44
C ILE A 42 8.32 0.77 12.84
N ASP A 43 8.45 0.79 11.51
CA ASP A 43 9.32 1.72 10.77
C ASP A 43 8.98 3.18 11.06
N ALA A 44 7.68 3.50 11.18
CA ALA A 44 7.19 4.84 11.47
C ALA A 44 7.21 5.22 12.96
N ARG A 45 7.71 4.34 13.85
CA ARG A 45 7.67 4.55 15.29
C ARG A 45 8.42 5.82 15.70
N LEU A 46 7.75 6.65 16.49
CA LEU A 46 8.36 7.83 17.09
C LEU A 46 9.46 7.43 18.10
N PRO A 47 10.68 8.00 18.02
CA PRO A 47 11.72 7.74 18.99
C PRO A 47 11.26 8.00 20.42
N ASN A 48 11.62 7.09 21.34
CA ASN A 48 11.29 7.18 22.77
C ASN A 48 9.79 7.22 23.10
N LYS A 49 8.92 6.78 22.20
CA LYS A 49 7.49 6.60 22.48
C LYS A 49 7.06 5.15 22.30
N LYS A 50 6.10 4.73 23.12
CA LYS A 50 5.44 3.43 22.97
C LYS A 50 4.63 3.43 21.69
N LEU A 51 4.90 2.46 20.81
CA LEU A 51 4.04 2.16 19.68
C LEU A 51 2.91 1.25 20.16
N THR A 52 1.67 1.59 19.81
CA THR A 52 0.53 0.69 19.91
C THR A 52 0.05 0.39 18.51
N VAL A 53 -0.21 -0.89 18.21
CA VAL A 53 -0.84 -1.33 16.97
C VAL A 53 -2.03 -2.21 17.36
N ASN A 54 -3.22 -1.82 16.92
CA ASN A 54 -4.46 -2.56 17.14
C ASN A 54 -4.93 -3.15 15.82
N LEU A 55 -5.29 -4.44 15.84
CA LEU A 55 -5.85 -5.17 14.71
C LEU A 55 -7.28 -5.57 15.06
N ASP A 56 -8.24 -5.02 14.33
CA ASP A 56 -9.65 -5.38 14.44
C ASP A 56 -10.07 -6.13 13.19
N VAL A 57 -10.66 -7.31 13.36
CA VAL A 57 -11.14 -8.14 12.25
C VAL A 57 -12.63 -8.38 12.43
N THR A 58 -13.38 -8.02 11.39
CA THR A 58 -14.82 -8.27 11.24
C THR A 58 -15.05 -9.07 9.95
N PRO A 59 -16.24 -9.67 9.75
CA PRO A 59 -16.54 -10.39 8.52
C PRO A 59 -16.36 -9.55 7.26
N ASP A 60 -16.62 -8.24 7.36
CA ASP A 60 -16.53 -7.34 6.22
C ASP A 60 -15.18 -6.62 6.11
N MET A 61 -14.45 -6.45 7.21
CA MET A 61 -13.34 -5.49 7.32
C MET A 61 -12.21 -5.93 8.23
N ILE A 62 -10.98 -5.70 7.78
CA ILE A 62 -9.77 -5.70 8.60
C ILE A 62 -9.35 -4.25 8.83
N VAL A 63 -9.08 -3.85 10.07
CA VAL A 63 -8.61 -2.51 10.42
C VAL A 63 -7.33 -2.62 11.21
N ILE A 64 -6.29 -1.89 10.78
CA ILE A 64 -5.03 -1.75 11.51
C ILE A 64 -4.88 -0.28 11.89
N ASN A 65 -4.76 -0.02 13.18
CA ASN A 65 -4.57 1.31 13.73
C ASN A 65 -3.26 1.38 14.51
N ASP A 66 -2.43 2.38 14.23
CA ASP A 66 -1.18 2.60 14.94
C ASP A 66 -1.09 4.00 15.57
N THR A 67 -0.14 4.16 16.50
CA THR A 67 0.18 5.44 17.15
C THR A 67 1.56 5.97 16.72
N ALA A 68 1.98 5.67 15.49
CA ALA A 68 3.28 6.03 14.96
C ALA A 68 3.31 7.52 14.52
N SER A 69 4.28 7.90 13.69
CA SER A 69 4.47 9.30 13.28
C SER A 69 3.35 9.87 12.40
N GLY A 70 2.54 9.01 11.77
CA GLY A 70 1.63 9.41 10.69
C GLY A 70 2.38 9.92 9.44
N MET A 71 1.62 10.41 8.46
CA MET A 71 2.12 10.89 7.17
C MET A 71 1.49 12.23 6.79
N THR A 72 2.23 13.08 6.08
CA THR A 72 1.65 14.23 5.36
C THR A 72 0.87 13.77 4.12
N GLU A 73 0.14 14.68 3.48
CA GLU A 73 -0.58 14.39 2.24
C GLU A 73 0.36 13.87 1.14
N GLU A 74 1.54 14.48 0.97
CA GLU A 74 2.53 14.08 -0.03
C GLU A 74 3.10 12.69 0.26
N GLN A 75 3.40 12.40 1.54
CA GLN A 75 3.88 11.08 1.97
C GLN A 75 2.80 10.01 1.74
N ALA A 76 1.55 10.29 2.09
CA ALA A 76 0.43 9.39 1.86
C ALA A 76 0.22 9.13 0.35
N ALA A 77 0.24 10.18 -0.47
CA ALA A 77 0.12 10.07 -1.92
C ALA A 77 1.25 9.24 -2.54
N LYS A 78 2.51 9.46 -2.11
CA LYS A 78 3.66 8.64 -2.52
C LYS A 78 3.53 7.19 -2.08
N SER A 79 3.04 6.94 -0.85
CA SER A 79 2.89 5.59 -0.29
C SER A 79 1.91 4.71 -1.07
N ILE A 80 0.95 5.30 -1.77
CA ILE A 80 -0.07 4.57 -2.57
C ILE A 80 0.35 4.40 -4.03
N ARG A 81 1.21 5.29 -4.57
CA ARG A 81 1.69 5.19 -5.95
C ARG A 81 2.51 3.92 -6.17
N LEU A 82 2.16 3.19 -7.24
CA LEU A 82 2.83 1.95 -7.64
C LEU A 82 4.22 2.23 -8.20
N GLY A 83 5.21 1.43 -7.77
CA GLY A 83 6.58 1.51 -8.26
C GLY A 83 7.35 2.76 -7.82
N TYR A 84 6.83 3.53 -6.85
CA TYR A 84 7.52 4.68 -6.30
C TYR A 84 8.12 4.30 -4.94
N SER A 85 9.43 4.07 -4.92
CA SER A 85 10.24 3.93 -3.72
C SER A 85 11.57 4.64 -3.93
N GLU A 86 11.96 5.46 -2.97
CA GLU A 86 13.26 6.13 -2.93
C GLU A 86 14.25 5.36 -1.99
N LYS A 87 13.81 4.23 -1.41
CA LYS A 87 14.63 3.40 -0.51
C LYS A 87 15.52 2.46 -1.32
N HIS A 88 16.84 2.53 -1.15
CA HIS A 88 17.81 1.58 -1.72
C HIS A 88 18.49 0.79 -0.59
N GLY A 89 18.57 -0.54 -0.71
CA GLY A 89 19.25 -1.41 0.26
C GLY A 89 18.57 -1.53 1.64
N GLN A 90 17.27 -1.25 1.72
CA GLN A 90 16.46 -1.35 2.95
C GLN A 90 15.28 -2.31 2.75
N LEU A 91 14.76 -2.89 3.83
CA LEU A 91 13.45 -3.55 3.81
C LEU A 91 12.39 -2.57 3.27
N GLY A 92 11.61 -3.02 2.28
CA GLY A 92 10.65 -2.18 1.57
C GLY A 92 11.22 -1.37 0.39
N GLU A 93 12.44 -1.66 -0.08
CA GLU A 93 13.09 -1.02 -1.24
C GLU A 93 12.22 -0.98 -2.50
N PHE A 94 11.41 -2.00 -2.76
CA PHE A 94 10.52 -2.00 -3.93
C PHE A 94 9.24 -1.16 -3.74
N GLY A 95 8.95 -0.73 -2.51
CA GLY A 95 7.75 0.03 -2.18
C GLY A 95 6.45 -0.74 -2.47
N LEU A 96 6.50 -2.07 -2.52
CA LEU A 96 5.38 -2.93 -2.89
C LEU A 96 4.59 -3.45 -1.69
N GLY A 97 5.23 -3.65 -0.53
CA GLY A 97 4.64 -4.33 0.64
C GLY A 97 3.26 -3.83 1.02
N LEU A 98 3.08 -2.52 1.21
CA LEU A 98 1.76 -1.94 1.48
C LEU A 98 0.72 -2.27 0.40
N LYS A 99 1.10 -2.23 -0.88
CA LYS A 99 0.16 -2.41 -2.00
C LYS A 99 -0.16 -3.88 -2.25
N THR A 100 0.84 -4.76 -2.16
CA THR A 100 0.66 -6.20 -2.29
C THR A 100 -0.12 -6.76 -1.11
N ALA A 101 0.24 -6.41 0.13
CA ALA A 101 -0.49 -6.82 1.32
C ALA A 101 -1.95 -6.34 1.29
N SER A 102 -2.18 -5.06 0.97
CA SER A 102 -3.54 -4.52 0.91
C SER A 102 -4.38 -5.14 -0.21
N SER A 103 -3.78 -5.40 -1.39
CA SER A 103 -4.46 -6.08 -2.50
C SER A 103 -4.71 -7.57 -2.23
N PHE A 104 -3.90 -8.19 -1.38
CA PHE A 104 -4.08 -9.58 -0.94
C PHE A 104 -5.22 -9.69 0.09
N LEU A 105 -5.21 -8.81 1.10
CA LEU A 105 -6.20 -8.80 2.18
C LEU A 105 -7.60 -8.36 1.71
N GLY A 106 -7.69 -7.58 0.63
CA GLY A 106 -8.98 -7.30 0.03
C GLY A 106 -8.94 -6.45 -1.24
N ARG A 107 -10.15 -6.13 -1.72
CA ARG A 107 -10.33 -5.44 -3.02
C ARG A 107 -10.23 -3.92 -2.92
N ASN A 108 -10.52 -3.37 -1.75
CA ASN A 108 -10.53 -1.94 -1.50
C ASN A 108 -9.51 -1.66 -0.40
N PHE A 109 -8.68 -0.64 -0.61
CA PHE A 109 -7.76 -0.13 0.39
C PHE A 109 -8.05 1.34 0.60
N THR A 110 -7.79 1.81 1.81
CA THR A 110 -7.84 3.22 2.14
C THR A 110 -6.88 3.45 3.29
N LEU A 111 -6.44 4.69 3.41
CA LEU A 111 -5.45 5.13 4.39
C LEU A 111 -6.00 6.36 5.12
N ILE A 112 -6.03 6.32 6.45
CA ILE A 112 -6.24 7.49 7.32
C ILE A 112 -4.93 7.73 8.04
N THR A 113 -4.45 8.94 8.00
CA THR A 113 -3.19 9.28 8.64
C THR A 113 -3.19 10.74 9.06
N THR A 114 -2.52 11.04 10.16
CA THR A 114 -2.37 12.41 10.67
C THR A 114 -0.93 12.54 11.15
N PRO A 115 -0.13 13.44 10.55
CA PRO A 115 1.27 13.57 10.90
C PRO A 115 1.41 14.18 12.31
N PHE A 116 2.28 13.57 13.11
CA PHE A 116 2.47 13.92 14.52
C PHE A 116 2.90 15.38 14.73
N GLU A 117 3.66 15.95 13.78
CA GLU A 117 4.16 17.33 13.84
C GLU A 117 3.07 18.39 13.60
N ILE A 118 1.95 18.04 12.95
CA ILE A 118 0.83 18.96 12.71
C ILE A 118 -0.15 18.84 13.87
N ARG A 119 0.23 19.38 15.03
CA ARG A 119 -0.61 19.45 16.24
C ARG A 119 -1.48 20.71 16.32
N THR A 120 -1.92 21.25 15.17
CA THR A 120 -2.88 22.36 15.14
C THR A 120 -3.94 22.09 14.09
N PHE A 121 -5.19 22.19 14.52
CA PHE A 121 -6.47 21.99 13.81
C PHE A 121 -7.08 20.59 13.85
N TYR A 122 -8.05 20.45 14.76
CA TYR A 122 -9.19 19.55 14.59
C TYR A 122 -9.87 19.87 13.25
N THR A 123 -9.46 19.20 12.18
CA THR A 123 -10.34 18.99 11.03
C THR A 123 -10.32 17.50 10.74
N LYS A 124 -11.50 16.90 10.91
CA LYS A 124 -11.73 15.49 10.62
C LYS A 124 -11.72 15.31 9.10
N TRP A 125 -10.53 15.23 8.50
CA TRP A 125 -10.34 14.69 7.16
C TRP A 125 -10.14 13.18 7.28
N GLY A 126 -11.25 12.44 7.22
CA GLY A 126 -11.25 10.98 7.25
C GLY A 126 -11.44 10.42 5.85
N ILE A 127 -10.41 9.81 5.27
CA ILE A 127 -10.57 8.96 4.10
C ILE A 127 -10.94 7.55 4.59
N ARG A 128 -12.16 7.11 4.35
CA ARG A 128 -12.75 5.94 5.02
C ARG A 128 -12.30 4.61 4.39
N ILE A 129 -11.51 3.77 5.11
CA ILE A 129 -11.26 2.39 4.69
C ILE A 129 -12.44 1.51 4.98
N GLY A 130 -12.95 0.85 3.95
CA GLY A 130 -13.85 -0.27 4.13
C GLY A 130 -13.54 -1.36 3.13
N PHE A 131 -13.23 -2.54 3.65
CA PHE A 131 -13.37 -3.74 2.88
C PHE A 131 -14.87 -4.05 2.83
N LYS A 132 -15.37 -4.43 1.67
CA LYS A 132 -16.73 -4.96 1.52
C LYS A 132 -16.57 -6.29 0.81
N GLN A 133 -16.78 -7.38 1.54
CA GLN A 133 -16.85 -8.69 0.93
C GLN A 133 -18.13 -8.74 0.09
N ARG A 134 -18.03 -9.27 -1.14
CA ARG A 134 -19.19 -9.48 -1.99
C ARG A 134 -19.76 -10.83 -1.56
N ASN A 135 -20.99 -10.85 -1.04
CA ASN A 135 -21.74 -12.09 -0.90
C ASN A 135 -21.72 -12.79 -2.26
N MET A 136 -21.38 -14.09 -2.25
CA MET A 136 -21.49 -14.97 -3.42
C MET A 136 -22.94 -15.02 -3.89
#